data_AF-A0A7Y0AV52-F1
#
_entry.id   AF-A0A7Y0AV52-F1
#
_cell.length_a   1.000
_cell.length_b   1.000
_cell.length_c   1.000
_cell.angle_alpha   90.00
_cell.angle_beta   90.00
_cell.angle_gamma   90.00
#
_symmetry.space_group_name_H-M   'P 1'
#
loop_
_entity.id
_entity.type
_entity.pdbx_description
1 polymer ?
#
loop_
_entity_poly.entity_id
_entity_poly.type
_entity_poly.pdbx_seq_one_letter_code
_entity_poly.pdbx_strand_id
1 'polypeptide(L)'
;MKKHVCHCIALRKVSRKVTAIYDAALEPFGISVNQFSELRRIRAMQPVSLSDLAIALDLDRSTVGRNTRVLERLGYVETVETDDRRESAFSLTPAALSVLAEAAPAWDAVQARFEERFDPVVLDQLLESLETL
;
A
#
# COMPACT_ATOMS: atom_id res chain seq x y z
N MET A 1 28.99 -19.76 20.33
CA MET A 1 28.93 -18.64 19.36
C MET A 1 27.48 -18.24 19.16
N LYS A 2 27.06 -17.05 19.59
CA LYS A 2 25.74 -16.50 19.23
C LYS A 2 25.74 -16.30 17.71
N LYS A 3 24.87 -16.98 16.98
CA LYS A 3 24.66 -16.71 15.55
C LYS A 3 24.05 -15.32 15.46
N HIS A 4 24.80 -14.35 14.93
CA HIS A 4 24.25 -13.04 14.60
C HIS A 4 23.26 -13.22 13.46
N VAL A 5 21.98 -12.94 13.73
CA VAL A 5 20.95 -12.90 12.70
C VAL A 5 21.16 -11.62 11.88
N CYS A 6 21.24 -11.74 10.55
CA CYS A 6 21.19 -10.56 9.69
C CYS A 6 19.79 -9.94 9.77
N HIS A 7 19.67 -8.80 10.46
CA HIS A 7 18.38 -8.11 10.66
C HIS A 7 17.69 -7.77 9.34
N CYS A 8 18.44 -7.33 8.33
CA CYS A 8 17.91 -7.05 6.99
C CYS A 8 17.24 -8.27 6.36
N ILE A 9 17.87 -9.46 6.42
CA ILE A 9 17.28 -10.69 5.88
C ILE A 9 16.09 -11.16 6.72
N ALA A 10 16.13 -10.97 8.04
CA ALA A 10 15.01 -11.27 8.93
C ALA A 10 13.79 -10.39 8.58
N LEU A 11 13.96 -9.07 8.49
CA LEU A 11 12.91 -8.12 8.12
C LEU A 11 12.34 -8.42 6.73
N ARG A 12 13.17 -8.73 5.73
CA ARG A 12 12.69 -9.14 4.40
C ARG A 12 11.84 -10.42 4.44
N LYS A 13 12.18 -11.39 5.30
CA LYS A 13 11.37 -12.61 5.48
C LYS A 13 10.03 -12.30 6.15
N VAL A 14 10.05 -11.44 7.17
CA VAL A 14 8.84 -10.98 7.86
C VAL A 14 7.95 -10.23 6.89
N SER A 15 8.47 -9.22 6.18
CA SER A 15 7.75 -8.44 5.18
C SER A 15 7.04 -9.33 4.15
N ARG A 16 7.75 -10.28 3.50
CA ARG A 16 7.10 -11.20 2.55
C ARG A 16 5.99 -12.04 3.18
N LYS A 17 6.18 -12.52 4.42
CA LYS A 17 5.17 -13.31 5.12
C LYS A 17 3.94 -12.46 5.46
N VAL A 18 4.14 -11.23 5.90
CA VAL A 18 3.05 -10.29 6.19
C VAL A 18 2.31 -9.97 4.89
N THR A 19 3.00 -9.55 3.83
CA THR A 19 2.42 -9.30 2.51
C THR A 19 1.56 -10.47 2.02
N ALA A 20 2.06 -11.71 2.09
CA ALA A 20 1.31 -12.90 1.66
C ALA A 20 0.02 -13.13 2.48
N ILE A 21 0.00 -12.77 3.76
CA ILE A 21 -1.21 -12.88 4.60
C ILE A 21 -2.29 -11.89 4.12
N TYR A 22 -1.89 -10.65 3.80
CA TYR A 22 -2.81 -9.65 3.27
C TYR A 22 -3.28 -9.99 1.86
N ASP A 23 -2.36 -10.39 0.97
CA ASP A 23 -2.70 -10.78 -0.39
C ASP A 23 -3.69 -11.95 -0.41
N ALA A 24 -3.53 -12.95 0.46
CA ALA A 24 -4.47 -14.07 0.56
C ALA A 24 -5.89 -13.63 0.98
N ALA A 25 -6.01 -12.60 1.81
CA ALA A 25 -7.31 -12.07 2.20
C ALA A 25 -7.96 -11.20 1.12
N LEU A 26 -7.14 -10.57 0.27
CA LEU A 26 -7.59 -9.70 -0.81
C LEU A 26 -7.77 -10.43 -2.16
N GLU A 27 -7.23 -11.65 -2.28
CA GLU A 27 -7.36 -12.51 -3.46
C GLU A 27 -8.80 -12.65 -3.99
N PRO A 28 -9.84 -12.84 -3.15
CA PRO A 28 -11.22 -12.96 -3.64
C PRO A 28 -11.74 -11.71 -4.37
N PHE A 29 -11.12 -10.54 -4.12
CA PHE A 29 -11.47 -9.27 -4.73
C PHE A 29 -10.58 -8.93 -5.94
N GLY A 30 -9.65 -9.82 -6.30
CA GLY A 30 -8.76 -9.65 -7.45
C GLY A 30 -7.77 -8.49 -7.30
N ILE A 31 -7.42 -8.12 -6.07
CA ILE A 31 -6.51 -7.00 -5.77
C ILE A 31 -5.40 -7.44 -4.81
N SER A 32 -4.18 -6.96 -5.02
CA SER A 32 -3.08 -7.16 -4.05
C SER A 32 -3.08 -6.11 -2.95
N VAL A 33 -2.41 -6.36 -1.83
CA VAL A 33 -2.27 -5.40 -0.73
C VAL A 33 -1.56 -4.12 -1.18
N ASN A 34 -0.60 -4.23 -2.10
CA ASN A 34 0.10 -3.07 -2.65
C ASN A 34 -0.86 -2.19 -3.47
N GLN A 35 -1.66 -2.81 -4.35
CA GLN A 35 -2.66 -2.10 -5.15
C GLN A 35 -3.73 -1.47 -4.25
N PHE A 36 -4.26 -2.23 -3.29
CA PHE A 36 -5.26 -1.75 -2.33
C PHE A 36 -4.75 -0.54 -1.53
N SER A 37 -3.51 -0.61 -1.04
CA SER A 37 -2.89 0.48 -0.29
C SER A 37 -2.64 1.72 -1.14
N GLU A 38 -2.16 1.56 -2.38
CA GLU A 38 -1.96 2.66 -3.32
C GLU A 38 -3.30 3.33 -3.69
N LEU A 39 -4.36 2.56 -3.96
CA LEU A 39 -5.70 3.11 -4.20
C LEU A 39 -6.22 3.89 -2.99
N ARG A 40 -6.03 3.39 -1.76
CA ARG A 40 -6.40 4.14 -0.55
C ARG A 40 -5.62 5.45 -0.42
N ARG A 41 -4.35 5.46 -0.79
CA ARG A 41 -3.52 6.68 -0.79
C ARG A 41 -4.01 7.68 -1.83
N ILE A 42 -4.26 7.23 -3.06
CA ILE A 42 -4.83 8.08 -4.13
C ILE A 42 -6.20 8.62 -3.67
N ARG A 43 -7.08 7.81 -3.10
CA ARG A 43 -8.39 8.27 -2.59
C ARG A 43 -8.28 9.44 -1.61
N ALA A 44 -7.27 9.43 -0.75
CA ALA A 44 -7.07 10.45 0.27
C ALA A 44 -6.46 11.76 -0.27
N MET A 45 -5.78 11.69 -1.42
CA MET A 45 -5.02 12.81 -1.99
C MET A 45 -5.56 13.28 -3.35
N GLN A 46 -6.51 12.56 -3.95
CA GLN A 46 -6.94 12.82 -5.32
C GLN A 46 -7.57 14.21 -5.48
N PRO A 47 -7.33 14.87 -6.62
CA PRO A 47 -6.39 14.47 -7.67
C PRO A 47 -4.92 14.64 -7.21
N VAL A 48 -4.07 13.62 -7.42
CA VAL A 48 -2.68 13.60 -6.91
C VAL A 48 -1.66 13.45 -8.03
N SER A 49 -0.60 14.26 -8.04
CA SER A 49 0.48 14.14 -9.02
C SER A 49 1.29 12.86 -8.79
N LEU A 50 2.00 12.38 -9.82
CA LEU A 50 2.94 11.27 -9.66
C LEU A 50 4.05 11.59 -8.65
N SER A 51 4.48 12.85 -8.60
CA SER A 51 5.54 13.33 -7.74
C SER A 51 5.10 13.32 -6.27
N ASP A 52 3.89 13.83 -5.97
CA ASP A 52 3.33 13.84 -4.62
C ASP A 52 2.96 12.45 -4.14
N LEU A 53 2.45 11.59 -5.04
CA LEU A 53 2.16 10.20 -4.70
C LEU A 53 3.43 9.42 -4.35
N ALA A 54 4.54 9.68 -5.06
CA ALA A 54 5.84 9.09 -4.76
C ALA A 54 6.36 9.50 -3.38
N ILE A 55 6.25 10.79 -3.04
CA ILE A 55 6.59 11.30 -1.70
C ILE A 55 5.71 10.64 -0.63
N ALA A 56 4.39 10.56 -0.84
CA ALA A 56 3.46 10.03 0.15
C ALA A 56 3.54 8.50 0.36
N LEU A 57 4.14 7.77 -0.59
CA LEU A 57 4.40 6.33 -0.50
C LEU A 57 5.83 6.01 -0.05
N ASP A 58 6.70 7.02 0.09
CA ASP A 58 8.15 6.85 0.31
C ASP A 58 8.79 5.90 -0.72
N LEU A 59 8.44 6.10 -1.99
CA LEU A 59 8.93 5.29 -3.10
C LEU A 59 9.52 6.18 -4.19
N ASP A 60 10.46 5.62 -4.95
CA ASP A 60 10.97 6.31 -6.12
C ASP A 60 9.86 6.50 -7.16
N ARG A 61 9.88 7.65 -7.84
CA ARG A 61 8.90 8.05 -8.86
C ARG A 61 8.72 7.01 -9.96
N SER A 62 9.77 6.25 -10.30
CA SER A 62 9.70 5.23 -11.35
C SER A 62 8.94 3.97 -10.91
N THR A 63 9.05 3.60 -9.64
CA THR A 63 8.28 2.51 -9.03
C THR A 63 6.82 2.87 -8.93
N VAL A 64 6.48 4.05 -8.41
CA VAL A 64 5.09 4.52 -8.39
C VAL A 64 4.52 4.59 -9.80
N GLY A 65 5.24 5.17 -10.76
CA GLY A 65 4.77 5.24 -12.14
C GLY A 65 4.54 3.87 -12.79
N ARG A 66 5.29 2.83 -12.41
CA ARG A 66 5.03 1.46 -12.88
C ARG A 66 3.80 0.86 -12.20
N ASN A 67 3.62 1.07 -10.90
CA ASN A 67 2.46 0.57 -10.16
C ASN A 67 1.17 1.24 -10.63
N THR A 68 1.16 2.57 -10.77
CA THR A 68 -0.02 3.32 -11.19
C THR A 68 -0.44 2.92 -12.60
N ARG A 69 0.49 2.68 -13.54
CA ARG A 69 0.16 2.12 -14.86
C ARG A 69 -0.51 0.75 -14.81
N VAL A 70 -0.21 -0.08 -13.80
CA VAL A 70 -0.93 -1.35 -13.59
C VAL A 70 -2.36 -1.04 -13.18
N LEU A 71 -2.57 -0.11 -12.24
CA LEU A 71 -3.91 0.30 -11.78
C LEU A 71 -4.75 0.95 -12.90
N GLU A 72 -4.14 1.75 -13.77
CA GLU A 72 -4.80 2.30 -14.96
C GLU A 72 -5.25 1.19 -15.92
N ARG A 73 -4.39 0.19 -16.18
CA ARG A 73 -4.77 -0.96 -17.03
C ARG A 73 -5.88 -1.82 -16.43
N LEU A 74 -5.99 -1.85 -15.10
CA LEU A 74 -7.08 -2.50 -14.38
C LEU A 74 -8.36 -1.64 -14.34
N GLY A 75 -8.32 -0.41 -14.86
CA GLY A 75 -9.44 0.52 -14.85
C GLY A 75 -9.74 1.12 -13.48
N TYR A 76 -8.77 1.11 -12.57
CA TYR A 76 -8.92 1.64 -11.21
C TYR A 76 -8.46 3.09 -11.06
N VAL A 77 -7.52 3.52 -11.89
CA VAL A 77 -6.99 4.89 -11.88
C VAL A 77 -7.20 5.52 -13.24
N GLU A 78 -7.54 6.80 -13.26
CA GLU A 78 -7.56 7.63 -14.45
C GLU A 78 -6.61 8.81 -14.29
N THR A 79 -5.97 9.18 -15.40
CA THR A 79 -5.17 10.40 -15.48
C THR A 79 -6.09 11.59 -15.75
N VAL A 80 -6.00 12.62 -14.92
CA VAL A 80 -6.70 13.89 -15.07
C VAL A 80 -5.72 15.00 -15.47
N GLU A 81 -6.16 15.89 -16.36
CA GLU A 81 -5.40 17.09 -16.70
C GLU A 81 -5.37 18.05 -15.51
N THR A 82 -4.22 18.67 -15.27
CA THR A 82 -4.06 19.74 -14.29
C THR A 82 -3.77 21.05 -15.03
N ASP A 83 -4.02 22.18 -14.37
CA ASP A 83 -3.68 23.51 -14.92
C ASP A 83 -2.18 23.62 -15.26
N ASP A 84 -1.33 22.84 -14.58
CA ASP A 84 0.07 22.66 -14.95
C ASP A 84 0.23 21.46 -15.90
N ARG A 85 0.19 21.75 -17.21
CA ARG A 85 0.34 20.78 -18.31
C ARG A 85 1.59 19.90 -18.26
N ARG A 86 2.51 20.13 -17.32
CA ARG A 86 3.74 19.33 -17.13
C ARG A 86 3.54 18.14 -16.19
N GLU A 87 2.46 18.10 -15.39
CA GLU A 87 2.17 16.97 -14.50
C GLU A 87 0.75 16.45 -14.66
N SER A 88 0.65 15.18 -15.07
CA SER A 88 -0.55 14.38 -14.98
C SER A 88 -0.86 14.08 -13.51
N ALA A 89 -2.11 14.28 -13.09
CA ALA A 89 -2.59 13.84 -11.79
C ALA A 89 -3.48 12.61 -11.93
N PHE A 90 -3.67 11.88 -10.83
CA PHE A 90 -4.42 10.63 -10.78
C PHE A 90 -5.67 10.77 -9.92
N SER A 91 -6.77 10.22 -10.40
CA SER A 91 -8.02 10.05 -9.65
C SER A 91 -8.50 8.60 -9.72
N LEU A 92 -9.31 8.20 -8.74
CA LEU A 92 -9.94 6.89 -8.71
C LEU A 92 -11.18 6.85 -9.59
N THR A 93 -11.33 5.75 -10.32
CA THR A 93 -12.56 5.46 -11.05
C THR A 93 -13.64 4.91 -10.11
N PRO A 94 -14.91 4.87 -10.53
CA PRO A 94 -15.97 4.19 -9.78
C PRO A 94 -15.66 2.71 -9.48
N ALA A 95 -14.97 2.01 -10.39
CA ALA A 95 -14.56 0.63 -10.17
C ALA A 95 -13.56 0.49 -9.02
N ALA A 96 -12.62 1.43 -8.88
CA ALA A 96 -11.71 1.47 -7.75
C ALA A 96 -12.44 1.71 -6.42
N LEU A 97 -13.44 2.59 -6.42
CA LEU A 97 -14.24 2.84 -5.22
C LEU A 97 -15.03 1.60 -4.79
N SER A 98 -15.58 0.85 -5.76
CA SER A 98 -16.28 -0.43 -5.48
C SER A 98 -15.34 -1.46 -4.87
N VAL A 99 -14.19 -1.74 -5.51
CA VAL A 99 -13.25 -2.75 -5.01
C VAL A 99 -12.69 -2.37 -3.64
N LEU A 100 -12.43 -1.07 -3.39
CA LEU A 100 -12.02 -0.60 -2.05
C LEU A 100 -13.09 -0.86 -0.99
N ALA A 101 -14.37 -0.62 -1.32
CA ALA A 101 -15.47 -0.84 -0.40
C ALA A 101 -15.71 -2.33 -0.11
N GLU A 102 -15.64 -3.17 -1.15
CA GLU A 102 -15.83 -4.62 -1.05
C GLU A 102 -14.68 -5.30 -0.29
N ALA A 103 -13.43 -4.87 -0.53
CA ALA A 103 -12.25 -5.48 0.07
C ALA A 103 -11.91 -4.93 1.47
N ALA A 104 -12.43 -3.76 1.86
CA ALA A 104 -12.14 -3.14 3.15
C ALA A 104 -12.41 -4.05 4.36
N PRO A 105 -13.57 -4.74 4.46
CA PRO A 105 -13.83 -5.65 5.59
C PRO A 105 -12.81 -6.79 5.72
N ALA A 106 -12.32 -7.32 4.59
CA ALA A 106 -11.31 -8.38 4.61
C ALA A 106 -9.94 -7.84 5.05
N TRP A 107 -9.58 -6.63 4.62
CA TRP A 107 -8.38 -5.94 5.09
C TRP A 107 -8.46 -5.63 6.59
N ASP A 108 -9.58 -5.10 7.07
CA ASP A 108 -9.82 -4.78 8.48
C ASP A 108 -9.71 -6.05 9.35
N ALA A 109 -10.26 -7.18 8.89
CA ALA A 109 -10.16 -8.45 9.59
C ALA A 109 -8.72 -8.98 9.68
N VAL A 110 -7.90 -8.77 8.63
CA VAL A 110 -6.47 -9.13 8.69
C VAL A 110 -5.70 -8.21 9.63
N GLN A 111 -6.01 -6.91 9.64
CA GLN A 111 -5.41 -5.96 10.56
C GLN A 111 -5.69 -6.33 12.01
N ALA A 112 -6.96 -6.53 12.37
CA ALA A 112 -7.34 -6.93 13.72
C ALA A 112 -6.62 -8.21 14.16
N ARG A 113 -6.58 -9.24 13.29
CA ARG A 113 -5.85 -10.50 13.58
C ARG A 113 -4.33 -10.33 13.68
N PHE A 114 -3.77 -9.33 13.00
CA PHE A 114 -2.35 -9.01 13.13
C PHE A 114 -2.08 -8.33 14.46
N GLU A 115 -2.89 -7.34 14.84
CA GLU A 115 -2.83 -6.61 16.10
C GLU A 115 -3.01 -7.54 17.31
N GLU A 116 -3.95 -8.49 17.25
CA GLU A 116 -4.18 -9.51 18.29
C GLU A 116 -2.95 -10.38 18.63
N ARG A 117 -1.92 -10.40 17.77
CA ARG A 117 -0.69 -11.19 18.00
C ARG A 117 0.31 -10.48 18.90
N PHE A 118 0.12 -9.19 19.15
CA PHE A 118 1.07 -8.36 19.87
C PHE A 118 0.38 -7.69 21.05
N ASP A 119 1.16 -7.40 22.08
CA ASP A 119 0.73 -6.38 23.04
C ASP A 119 0.67 -5.03 22.31
N PRO A 120 -0.41 -4.23 22.45
CA PRO A 120 -0.56 -2.99 21.70
C PRO A 120 0.61 -2.01 21.89
N VAL A 121 1.10 -1.88 23.12
CA VAL A 121 2.22 -0.97 23.43
C VAL A 121 3.50 -1.45 22.75
N VAL A 122 3.73 -2.76 22.71
CA VAL A 122 4.88 -3.35 22.03
C VAL A 122 4.80 -3.17 20.51
N LEU A 123 3.60 -3.31 19.94
CA LEU A 123 3.40 -3.13 18.50
C LEU A 123 3.67 -1.68 18.09
N ASP A 124 3.12 -0.71 18.82
CA ASP A 124 3.32 0.71 18.55
C ASP A 124 4.81 1.08 18.64
N GLN A 125 5.49 0.68 19.72
CA GLN A 125 6.92 0.92 19.90
C GLN A 125 7.78 0.29 18.79
N LEU A 126 7.40 -0.91 18.32
CA LEU A 126 8.08 -1.57 17.21
C LEU A 126 7.93 -0.76 15.92
N LEU A 127 6.71 -0.35 15.58
CA LEU A 127 6.45 0.41 14.36
C LEU A 127 7.16 1.77 14.37
N GLU A 128 7.06 2.52 15.47
CA GLU A 128 7.79 3.79 15.65
C GLU A 128 9.30 3.59 15.51
N SER A 129 9.86 2.54 16.12
CA SER A 129 11.30 2.25 16.00
C SER A 129 11.70 1.95 14.56
N LEU A 130 10.86 1.25 13.80
CA LEU A 130 11.13 0.92 12.39
C LEU A 130 11.04 2.15 11.47
N GLU A 131 10.20 3.13 11.78
CA GLU A 131 10.08 4.39 11.01
C GLU A 131 11.33 5.27 11.15
N THR A 132 12.15 5.08 12.18
CA THR A 132 13.40 5.83 12.39
C THR A 132 14.64 5.25 11.71
N LEU A 133 14.52 4.11 11.03
CA LEU A 133 15.63 3.43 10.35
C LEU A 133 15.99 4.06 9.01
#